data_AF-A0A7W8MBC5-F1
#
_entry.id   AF-A0A7W8MBC5-F1
#
_cell.length_a   1.000
_cell.length_b   1.000
_cell.length_c   1.000
_cell.angle_alpha   90.00
_cell.angle_beta   90.00
_cell.angle_gamma   90.00
#
_symmetry.space_group_name_H-M   'P 1'
#
loop_
_entity.id
_entity.type
_entity.pdbx_description
1 polymer ?
#
loop_
_entity_poly.entity_id
_entity_poly.type
_entity_poly.pdbx_seq_one_letter_code
_entity_poly.pdbx_strand_id
1 'polypeptide(L)' 'MASFMKYTGLALALTVAALPAGGSDAVAADCRAAAARVVAEVGGQLLSVRGSGGECVIVVLVPGSGSERPRKVTMRVAQ' A
#
# COMPACT_ATOMS: atom_id res chain seq x y z
N MET A 1 36.39 -48.71 6.26
CA MET A 1 35.19 -48.39 7.07
C MET A 1 35.63 -47.74 8.38
N ALA A 2 35.28 -46.46 8.61
CA ALA A 2 35.19 -45.77 9.91
C ALA A 2 34.87 -44.30 9.59
N SER A 3 33.60 -44.02 9.34
CA SER A 3 32.70 -43.43 10.33
C SER A 3 32.55 -41.93 10.05
N PHE A 4 31.65 -41.68 9.11
CA PHE A 4 30.85 -40.48 9.00
C PHE A 4 30.19 -40.15 10.36
N MET A 5 29.65 -38.94 10.44
CA MET A 5 28.66 -38.53 11.43
C MET A 5 29.23 -37.91 12.71
N LYS A 6 29.48 -36.59 12.66
CA LYS A 6 29.18 -35.65 13.75
C LYS A 6 29.26 -34.20 13.25
N TYR A 7 28.54 -33.91 12.16
CA TYR A 7 28.10 -32.54 11.89
C TYR A 7 26.92 -32.26 12.81
N THR A 8 27.23 -31.95 14.08
CA THR A 8 26.25 -31.41 15.02
C THR A 8 25.86 -30.04 14.50
N GLY A 9 24.71 -30.01 13.83
CA GLY A 9 24.07 -28.81 13.31
C GLY A 9 23.80 -27.81 14.41
N LEU A 10 24.38 -26.64 14.27
CA LEU A 10 23.97 -25.47 15.02
C LEU A 10 22.72 -24.92 14.30
N ALA A 11 21.55 -25.39 14.72
CA ALA A 11 20.28 -24.83 14.29
C ALA A 11 20.20 -23.38 14.79
N LEU A 12 20.49 -22.43 13.90
CA LEU A 12 20.25 -21.01 14.14
C LEU A 12 18.73 -20.78 14.09
N ALA A 13 18.06 -20.90 15.23
CA ALA A 13 16.67 -20.49 15.37
C ALA A 13 16.58 -18.96 15.28
N LEU A 14 16.46 -18.44 14.06
CA LEU A 14 16.08 -17.06 13.80
C LEU A 14 14.61 -16.89 14.20
N THR A 15 14.36 -16.52 15.45
CA THR A 15 13.07 -16.01 15.87
C THR A 15 12.88 -14.64 15.23
N VAL A 16 12.18 -14.59 14.09
CA VAL A 16 11.67 -13.34 13.51
C VAL A 16 10.60 -12.82 14.48
N ALA A 17 10.99 -11.88 15.33
CA ALA A 17 10.03 -11.07 16.06
C ALA A 17 9.31 -10.20 15.02
N ALA A 18 8.09 -10.60 14.65
CA ALA A 18 7.17 -9.73 13.94
C ALA A 18 6.78 -8.59 14.89
N LEU A 19 7.48 -7.45 14.79
CA LEU A 19 7.01 -6.23 15.43
C LEU A 19 5.67 -5.85 14.76
N PRO A 20 4.60 -5.59 15.52
CA PRO A 20 3.47 -4.88 14.94
C PRO A 20 3.98 -3.51 14.53
N ALA A 21 3.96 -3.23 13.22
CA ALA A 21 4.21 -1.90 12.68
C ALA A 21 3.17 -0.96 13.30
N GLY A 22 3.59 -0.27 14.35
CA GLY A 22 2.73 0.54 15.19
C GLY A 22 2.32 1.81 14.47
N GLY A 23 1.01 1.96 14.27
CA GLY A 23 0.31 3.22 14.49
C GLY A 23 0.30 4.28 13.38
N SER A 24 1.01 4.09 12.26
CA SER A 24 0.88 4.99 11.09
C SER A 24 0.37 4.30 9.83
N ASP A 25 0.41 2.96 9.81
CA ASP A 25 0.02 2.16 8.66
C ASP A 25 -1.49 1.92 8.57
N ALA A 26 -2.25 2.03 9.68
CA ALA A 26 -3.71 1.88 9.63
C ALA A 26 -4.34 2.98 8.78
N VAL A 27 -4.09 4.25 9.12
CA VAL A 27 -4.56 5.42 8.36
C VAL A 27 -4.06 5.38 6.90
N ALA A 28 -2.80 4.98 6.68
CA ALA A 28 -2.26 4.84 5.33
C ALA A 28 -2.91 3.68 4.54
N ALA A 29 -3.19 2.55 5.19
CA ALA A 29 -3.89 1.42 4.60
C ALA A 29 -5.35 1.76 4.28
N ASP A 30 -6.03 2.48 5.17
CA ASP A 30 -7.39 2.97 4.99
C ASP A 30 -7.48 3.94 3.81
N CYS A 31 -6.50 4.85 3.66
CA CYS A 31 -6.42 5.72 2.48
C CYS A 31 -6.19 4.95 1.17
N ARG A 32 -5.46 3.83 1.18
CA ARG A 32 -5.25 3.01 -0.01
C ARG A 32 -6.54 2.29 -0.41
N ALA A 33 -7.29 1.77 0.56
CA ALA A 33 -8.60 1.17 0.33
C ALA A 33 -9.59 2.20 -0.21
N ALA A 34 -9.65 3.40 0.39
CA ALA A 34 -10.47 4.51 -0.09
C ALA A 34 -10.10 4.91 -1.52
N ALA A 35 -8.81 4.99 -1.83
CA ALA A 35 -8.33 5.31 -3.17
C ALA A 35 -8.73 4.27 -4.22
N ALA A 36 -8.69 2.97 -3.89
CA ALA A 36 -9.14 1.93 -4.81
C ALA A 36 -10.63 2.09 -5.17
N ARG A 37 -11.47 2.45 -4.19
CA ARG A 37 -12.90 2.74 -4.42
C ARG A 37 -13.09 3.97 -5.31
N VAL A 38 -12.40 5.07 -4.98
CA VAL A 38 -12.48 6.31 -5.76
C VAL A 38 -12.03 6.10 -7.20
N VAL A 39 -10.97 5.33 -7.44
CA VAL A 39 -10.49 5.03 -8.79
C VAL A 39 -11.51 4.20 -9.57
N ALA A 40 -12.13 3.20 -8.92
CA ALA A 40 -13.16 2.38 -9.53
C ALA A 40 -14.44 3.19 -9.87
N GLU A 41 -14.79 4.16 -9.03
CA GLU A 41 -15.96 5.02 -9.22
C GLU A 41 -15.71 6.09 -10.30
N VAL A 42 -14.56 6.75 -10.26
CA VAL A 42 -14.22 7.87 -11.16
C VAL A 42 -13.78 7.36 -12.54
N GLY A 43 -13.19 6.17 -12.62
CA GLY A 43 -12.72 5.59 -13.88
C GLY A 43 -11.46 6.27 -14.41
N GLY A 44 -10.31 5.95 -13.81
CA GLY A 44 -9.03 6.53 -14.22
C GLY A 44 -7.83 5.85 -13.59
N GLN A 45 -6.69 6.54 -13.59
CA GLN A 45 -5.47 6.05 -12.97
C GLN A 45 -5.14 6.83 -11.70
N LEU A 46 -4.83 6.12 -10.62
CA LEU A 46 -4.35 6.74 -9.40
C LEU A 46 -2.98 7.38 -9.61
N LEU A 47 -2.85 8.68 -9.34
CA LEU A 47 -1.57 9.39 -9.38
C LEU A 47 -0.91 9.48 -8.01
N SER A 48 -1.69 9.81 -6.98
CA SER A 48 -1.15 9.91 -5.61
C SER A 48 -2.25 9.75 -4.56
N VAL A 49 -1.84 9.27 -3.40
CA VAL A 49 -2.66 9.12 -2.19
C VAL A 49 -1.83 9.54 -1.01
N ARG A 50 -2.41 10.37 -0.15
CA ARG A 50 -1.76 10.79 1.11
C ARG A 50 -2.81 11.15 2.15
N GLY A 51 -2.53 10.81 3.40
CA GLY A 51 -3.28 11.32 4.55
C GLY A 51 -2.89 12.77 4.85
N SER A 52 -3.86 13.59 5.21
CA SER A 52 -3.67 14.99 5.60
C SER A 52 -4.74 15.39 6.61
N GLY A 53 -4.35 15.57 7.87
CA GLY A 53 -5.25 16.14 8.90
C GLY A 53 -6.53 15.34 9.15
N GLY A 54 -6.49 14.00 9.05
CA GLY A 54 -7.67 13.14 9.20
C GLY A 54 -8.45 12.88 7.91
N GLU A 55 -8.01 13.44 6.77
CA GLU A 55 -8.58 13.15 5.46
C GLU A 55 -7.58 12.43 4.55
N CYS A 56 -8.08 11.64 3.62
CA CYS A 56 -7.31 11.11 2.49
C CYS A 56 -7.45 12.05 1.30
N VAL A 57 -6.32 12.62 0.84
CA VAL A 57 -6.27 13.39 -0.40
C VAL A 57 -5.81 12.47 -1.53
N ILE A 58 -6.75 12.17 -2.43
CA ILE A 58 -6.62 11.21 -3.52
C ILE A 58 -6.58 11.99 -4.83
N VAL A 59 -5.61 11.71 -5.69
CA VAL A 59 -5.50 12.34 -7.01
C VAL A 59 -5.61 11.27 -8.08
N VAL A 60 -6.59 11.41 -8.97
CA VAL A 60 -6.87 10.50 -10.08
C VAL A 60 -6.70 11.25 -11.40
N LEU A 61 -6.05 10.62 -12.36
CA LEU A 61 -6.01 11.06 -13.74
C LEU A 61 -7.13 10.35 -14.51
N VAL A 62 -8.14 11.10 -14.91
CA VAL A 62 -9.26 10.60 -15.70
C VAL A 62 -8.92 10.79 -17.18
N PRO A 63 -8.86 9.71 -17.98
CA PRO A 63 -8.64 9.84 -19.41
C PRO A 63 -9.77 10.66 -20.04
N GLY A 64 -9.41 11.57 -20.95
CA GLY A 64 -10.38 12.24 -21.81
C GLY A 64 -10.84 11.33 -22.94
N SER A 65 -11.91 11.70 -23.63
CA SER A 65 -12.35 10.98 -24.83
C SER A 65 -11.57 11.44 -26.07
N GLY A 66 -11.04 10.50 -26.86
CA GLY A 66 -10.30 10.79 -28.09
C GLY A 66 -9.07 11.68 -27.86
N SER A 67 -9.12 12.92 -28.35
CA SER A 67 -8.06 13.93 -28.20
C SER A 67 -8.25 14.86 -27.00
N GLU A 68 -9.28 14.66 -26.17
CA GLU A 68 -9.49 15.46 -24.96
C GLU A 68 -8.35 15.20 -23.96
N ARG A 69 -7.84 16.27 -23.38
CA ARG A 69 -6.75 16.20 -22.40
C ARG A 69 -7.22 15.46 -21.13
N PRO A 70 -6.43 14.53 -20.58
CA PRO A 70 -6.74 13.90 -19.30
C PRO A 70 -6.96 14.92 -18.19
N ARG A 71 -7.97 14.65 -17.35
CA ARG A 71 -8.39 15.54 -16.26
C ARG A 71 -7.79 15.07 -14.95
N LYS A 72 -7.12 15.97 -14.23
CA LYS A 72 -6.62 15.71 -12.88
C LYS A 72 -7.72 15.98 -11.86
N VAL A 73 -8.32 14.93 -11.32
CA VAL A 73 -9.35 15.00 -10.28
C VAL A 73 -8.69 14.83 -8.92
N THR A 74 -8.99 15.73 -7.98
CA THR A 74 -8.52 15.62 -6.59
C THR A 74 -9.73 15.47 -5.68
N MET A 75 -9.75 14.42 -4.88
CA MET A 75 -10.82 14.12 -3.94
C MET A 75 -10.28 14.07 -2.52
N ARG A 76 -11.13 14.46 -1.57
CA ARG A 76 -10.88 14.37 -0.15
C ARG A 76 -11.92 13.44 0.44
N VAL A 77 -11.47 12.45 1.20
CA VAL A 77 -12.34 11.47 1.85
C VAL A 77 -12.01 11.52 3.33
N ALA A 78 -13.03 11.75 4.17
CA ALA A 78 -12.87 11.64 5.62
C ALA A 78 -12.52 10.18 5.98
N GLN A 79 -11.56 10.01 6.88
CA GLN A 79 -11.24 8.71 7.48
C GLN A 79 -12.35 8.26 8.43
#